data_AF-A0A173TRH1-F1
#
_entry.id   AF-A0A173TRH1-F1
#
_cell.length_a   1.000
_cell.length_b   1.000
_cell.length_c   1.000
_cell.angle_alpha   90.00
_cell.angle_beta   90.00
_cell.angle_gamma   90.00
#
_symmetry.space_group_name_H-M   'P 1'
#
loop_
_entity.id
_entity.type
_entity.pdbx_description
1 polymer ?
#
loop_
_entity_poly.entity_id
_entity_poly.type
_entity_poly.pdbx_seq_one_letter_code
_entity_poly.pdbx_strand_id
1 'polypeptide(L)'
;MNSFGMWYQLSSDNNNKRVSSCSDTGVKPKIDLHVNFWSLEDIKTHGKIKEPYLDIGIKIENHMYLEQLVFYCPFRCEQSNIKDLAECVSKKNNANIIFNDDCEIETKDNYTIVQLSNDERLLIFPISSVIKKPAQ
;
A
#
# COMPACT_ATOMS: atom_id res chain seq x y z
N MET A 1 2.56 -19.77 -16.67
CA MET A 1 3.14 -18.51 -16.16
C MET A 1 2.53 -18.28 -14.79
N ASN A 2 3.34 -18.12 -13.75
CA ASN A 2 2.81 -17.76 -12.44
C ASN A 2 2.76 -16.24 -12.37
N SER A 3 1.61 -15.67 -12.00
CA SER A 3 1.36 -14.23 -12.06
C SER A 3 0.86 -13.72 -10.71
N PHE A 4 1.16 -12.46 -10.40
CA PHE A 4 0.43 -11.74 -9.38
C PHE A 4 -1.00 -11.46 -9.87
N GLY A 5 -1.95 -11.50 -8.96
CA GLY A 5 -3.34 -11.15 -9.23
C GLY A 5 -3.84 -10.14 -8.22
N MET A 6 -4.75 -9.26 -8.63
CA MET A 6 -5.38 -8.31 -7.71
C MET A 6 -6.86 -8.22 -8.04
N TRP A 7 -7.70 -8.32 -7.02
CA TRP A 7 -9.15 -8.19 -7.13
C TRP A 7 -9.68 -7.34 -5.98
N TYR A 8 -10.79 -6.63 -6.21
CA TYR A 8 -11.41 -5.82 -5.19
C TYR A 8 -12.94 -5.91 -5.25
N GLN A 9 -13.57 -5.68 -4.09
CA GLN A 9 -15.00 -5.56 -3.93
C GLN A 9 -15.35 -4.13 -3.54
N LEU A 10 -16.38 -3.58 -4.19
CA LEU A 10 -16.92 -2.27 -3.87
C LEU A 10 -17.89 -2.35 -2.69
N SER A 11 -17.87 -1.35 -1.82
CA SER A 11 -18.82 -1.16 -0.73
C SER A 11 -20.25 -1.08 -1.26
N SER A 12 -21.12 -1.90 -0.68
CA SER A 12 -22.55 -1.93 -1.00
C SER A 12 -23.32 -0.84 -0.23
N ASP A 13 -23.09 0.45 -0.51
CA ASP A 13 -23.92 1.50 0.10
C ASP A 13 -25.32 1.51 -0.56
N ASN A 14 -26.31 0.95 0.14
CA ASN A 14 -27.73 0.86 -0.28
C ASN A 14 -28.40 2.21 -0.61
N ASN A 15 -27.76 3.34 -0.32
CA ASN A 15 -28.27 4.69 -0.62
C ASN A 15 -27.71 5.31 -1.89
N ASN A 16 -26.68 4.73 -2.51
CA ASN A 16 -26.21 5.15 -3.82
C ASN A 16 -26.68 4.14 -4.84
N LYS A 17 -27.72 4.53 -5.59
CA LYS A 17 -28.23 3.86 -6.79
C LYS A 17 -27.12 3.08 -7.45
N ARG A 18 -27.32 1.76 -7.52
CA ARG A 18 -26.63 0.78 -8.37
C ARG A 18 -25.62 1.48 -9.28
N VAL A 19 -24.34 1.42 -8.92
CA VAL A 19 -23.29 1.48 -9.95
C VAL A 19 -23.41 0.16 -10.70
N SER A 20 -24.51 0.04 -11.45
CA SER A 20 -24.68 -0.95 -12.48
C SER A 20 -23.53 -0.73 -13.45
N SER A 21 -22.84 -1.82 -13.74
CA SER A 21 -22.10 -2.06 -14.98
C SER A 21 -22.22 -0.94 -16.01
N CYS A 22 -21.09 -0.29 -16.30
CA CYS A 22 -20.90 0.47 -17.54
C CYS A 22 -21.56 1.87 -17.64
N SER A 23 -21.57 2.68 -16.57
CA SER A 23 -21.78 4.14 -16.70
C SER A 23 -20.60 4.95 -16.17
N ASP A 24 -20.07 5.83 -17.03
CA ASP A 24 -18.78 6.52 -16.94
C ASP A 24 -18.69 7.67 -15.91
N THR A 25 -19.65 7.78 -14.98
CA THR A 25 -19.75 8.92 -14.04
C THR A 25 -19.60 8.52 -12.56
N GLY A 26 -19.39 7.24 -12.25
CA GLY A 26 -19.13 6.76 -10.90
C GLY A 26 -17.65 6.82 -10.54
N VAL A 27 -17.29 7.47 -9.44
CA VAL A 27 -15.92 7.51 -8.91
C VAL A 27 -15.47 6.08 -8.60
N LYS A 28 -14.58 5.52 -9.43
CA LYS A 28 -13.99 4.19 -9.22
C LYS A 28 -12.70 4.32 -8.38
N PRO A 29 -12.38 3.31 -7.55
CA PRO A 29 -11.05 3.21 -6.98
C PRO A 29 -10.01 3.14 -8.10
N LYS A 30 -9.00 3.99 -8.00
CA LYS A 30 -7.80 3.90 -8.86
C LYS A 30 -6.70 3.27 -8.02
N ILE A 31 -6.08 2.23 -8.56
CA ILE A 31 -5.05 1.45 -7.86
C ILE A 31 -3.74 1.60 -8.61
N ASP A 32 -2.71 2.05 -7.90
CA ASP A 32 -1.33 2.10 -8.39
C ASP A 32 -0.50 1.09 -7.58
N LEU A 33 0.29 0.27 -8.28
CA LEU A 33 1.19 -0.71 -7.66
C LEU A 33 2.62 -0.15 -7.65
N HIS A 34 3.21 -0.10 -6.47
CA HIS A 34 4.61 0.26 -6.27
C HIS A 34 5.40 -1.00 -5.89
N VAL A 35 6.48 -1.29 -6.61
CA VAL A 35 7.27 -2.51 -6.39
C VAL A 35 8.74 -2.15 -6.30
N ASN A 36 9.35 -2.44 -5.15
CA ASN A 36 10.79 -2.33 -4.96
C ASN A 36 11.40 -3.71 -4.75
N PHE A 37 12.59 -3.93 -5.30
CA PHE A 37 13.37 -5.13 -5.08
C PHE A 37 14.69 -4.76 -4.38
N TRP A 38 14.84 -5.22 -3.15
CA TRP A 38 15.98 -4.90 -2.30
C TRP A 38 16.92 -6.10 -2.23
N SER A 39 18.07 -6.03 -2.92
CA SER A 39 19.16 -7.00 -2.77
C SER A 39 20.33 -6.35 -2.06
N LEU A 40 20.82 -7.00 -0.99
CA LEU A 40 22.01 -6.56 -0.25
C LEU A 40 23.27 -7.33 -0.68
N GLU A 41 23.21 -8.08 -1.79
CA GLU A 41 24.32 -8.91 -2.28
C GLU A 41 25.59 -8.09 -2.55
N ASP A 42 25.45 -6.83 -2.96
CA ASP A 42 26.57 -5.92 -3.22
C ASP A 42 27.14 -5.25 -1.95
N ILE A 43 26.43 -5.34 -0.82
CA ILE A 43 26.87 -4.77 0.45
C ILE A 43 27.55 -5.86 1.26
N LYS A 44 28.87 -5.70 1.47
CA LYS A 44 29.68 -6.56 2.36
C LYS A 44 29.24 -6.36 3.81
N THR A 45 28.09 -6.92 4.18
CA THR A 45 27.61 -6.92 5.55
C THR A 45 28.36 -7.99 6.35
N HIS A 46 28.79 -7.66 7.58
CA HIS A 46 29.44 -8.62 8.47
C HIS A 46 28.48 -9.73 8.97
N GLY A 47 27.17 -9.59 8.71
CA GLY A 47 26.13 -10.57 9.00
C GLY A 47 25.61 -11.22 7.71
N LYS A 48 25.23 -12.49 7.76
CA LYS A 48 24.68 -13.26 6.62
C LYS A 48 23.27 -12.78 6.24
N ILE A 49 23.07 -11.54 5.79
CA ILE A 49 21.81 -11.18 5.12
C ILE A 49 22.00 -11.56 3.65
N LYS A 50 21.42 -12.70 3.27
CA LYS A 50 21.63 -13.32 1.96
C LYS A 50 20.44 -13.23 1.03
N GLU A 51 19.26 -12.93 1.54
CA GLU A 51 18.01 -13.07 0.77
C GLU A 51 17.47 -11.70 0.39
N PRO A 52 17.10 -11.49 -0.88
CA PRO A 52 16.49 -10.26 -1.33
C PRO A 52 15.05 -10.12 -0.82
N TYR A 53 14.59 -8.89 -0.69
CA TYR A 53 13.21 -8.57 -0.28
C TYR A 53 12.44 -7.96 -1.43
N LEU A 54 11.21 -8.42 -1.62
CA LEU A 54 10.22 -7.79 -2.49
C LEU A 54 9.31 -6.92 -1.62
N ASP A 55 9.35 -5.62 -1.84
CA ASP A 55 8.45 -4.64 -1.22
C ASP A 55 7.34 -4.29 -2.21
N ILE A 56 6.09 -4.32 -1.72
CA ILE A 56 4.89 -4.08 -2.51
C ILE A 56 4.04 -3.04 -1.78
N GLY A 57 3.96 -1.85 -2.36
CA GLY A 57 3.02 -0.80 -1.96
C GLY A 57 1.79 -0.82 -2.86
N ILE A 58 0.60 -0.79 -2.26
CA ILE A 58 -0.66 -0.66 -2.99
C ILE A 58 -1.28 0.68 -2.65
N LYS A 59 -1.19 1.64 -3.57
CA LYS A 59 -1.83 2.95 -3.43
C LYS A 59 -3.26 2.85 -3.96
N ILE A 60 -4.22 3.35 -3.19
CA ILE A 60 -5.64 3.31 -3.53
C ILE A 60 -6.24 4.71 -3.39
N GLU A 61 -6.52 5.33 -4.52
CA GLU A 61 -7.33 6.56 -4.57
C GLU A 61 -8.81 6.18 -4.41
N ASN A 62 -9.57 6.99 -3.67
CA ASN A 62 -10.98 6.71 -3.34
C ASN A 62 -11.19 5.36 -2.60
N HIS A 63 -10.26 5.00 -1.71
CA HIS A 63 -10.28 3.75 -0.93
C HIS A 63 -11.58 3.52 -0.12
N MET A 64 -12.30 4.59 0.20
CA MET A 64 -13.58 4.58 0.92
C MET A 64 -14.70 3.79 0.22
N TYR A 65 -14.56 3.55 -1.08
CA TYR A 65 -15.48 2.71 -1.85
C TYR A 65 -15.07 1.25 -1.87
N LEU A 66 -13.92 0.87 -1.32
CA LEU A 66 -13.50 -0.52 -1.23
C LEU A 66 -13.99 -1.15 0.08
N GLU A 67 -14.60 -2.33 -0.06
CA GLU A 67 -14.92 -3.21 1.06
C GLU A 67 -13.79 -4.22 1.28
N GLN A 68 -13.23 -4.74 0.18
CA GLN A 68 -12.18 -5.75 0.22
C GLN A 68 -11.20 -5.54 -0.93
N LEU A 69 -9.93 -5.78 -0.67
CA LEU A 69 -8.87 -5.93 -1.66
C LEU A 69 -8.17 -7.26 -1.40
N VAL A 70 -7.97 -8.04 -2.46
CA VAL A 70 -7.24 -9.32 -2.43
C VAL A 70 -6.05 -9.22 -3.37
N PHE A 71 -4.85 -9.47 -2.84
CA PHE A 71 -3.62 -9.55 -3.61
C PHE A 71 -3.09 -10.99 -3.59
N TYR A 72 -3.01 -11.61 -4.77
CA TYR A 72 -2.59 -12.99 -4.97
C TYR A 72 -1.11 -13.02 -5.38
N CYS A 73 -0.31 -13.79 -4.64
CA CYS A 73 1.10 -14.01 -4.94
C CYS A 73 1.30 -15.34 -5.71
N PRO A 74 2.18 -15.38 -6.73
CA PRO A 74 2.50 -16.59 -7.49
C PRO A 74 3.37 -17.61 -6.72
N PHE A 75 3.46 -17.47 -5.40
CA PHE A 75 4.29 -18.26 -4.51
C PHE A 75 3.61 -18.38 -3.15
N ARG A 76 3.98 -19.42 -2.40
CA ARG A 76 3.53 -19.58 -1.02
C ARG A 76 4.10 -18.45 -0.17
N CYS A 77 3.21 -17.72 0.50
CA CYS A 77 3.56 -16.66 1.42
C CYS A 77 2.96 -17.00 2.78
N GLU A 78 3.80 -17.27 3.78
CA GLU A 78 3.35 -17.47 5.15
C GLU A 78 3.38 -16.13 5.90
N GLN A 79 2.58 -15.99 6.95
CA GLN A 79 2.53 -14.74 7.72
C GLN A 79 3.91 -14.34 8.25
N SER A 80 4.75 -15.31 8.60
CA SER A 80 6.14 -15.09 9.03
C SER A 80 7.06 -14.55 7.94
N ASN A 81 6.66 -14.63 6.66
CA ASN A 81 7.38 -14.06 5.53
C ASN A 81 6.94 -12.63 5.22
N ILE A 82 5.85 -12.14 5.82
CA ILE A 82 5.31 -10.80 5.59
C ILE A 82 5.85 -9.88 6.67
N LYS A 83 6.49 -8.78 6.23
CA LYS A 83 6.92 -7.69 7.10
C LYS A 83 6.11 -6.44 6.78
N ASP A 84 5.43 -5.89 7.79
CA ASP A 84 4.77 -4.60 7.66
C ASP A 84 5.82 -3.48 7.68
N LEU A 85 5.81 -2.63 6.65
CA LEU A 85 6.72 -1.51 6.51
C LEU A 85 6.13 -0.18 7.00
N ALA A 86 4.87 -0.12 7.44
CA ALA A 86 4.23 1.11 7.87
C ALA A 86 5.04 1.84 8.97
N GLU A 87 5.52 1.11 9.98
CA GLU A 87 6.39 1.68 11.02
C GLU A 87 7.75 2.14 10.45
N CYS A 88 8.30 1.42 9.47
CA CYS A 88 9.56 1.80 8.83
C CYS A 88 9.43 3.12 8.07
N VAL A 89 8.28 3.38 7.45
CA VAL A 89 7.97 4.61 6.69
C VAL A 89 7.84 5.84 7.60
N SER A 90 7.55 5.67 8.89
CA SER A 90 7.52 6.79 9.86
C SER A 90 8.87 7.53 10.02
N LYS A 91 9.97 6.97 9.50
CA LYS A 91 11.30 7.57 9.49
C LYS A 91 11.58 8.18 8.13
N LYS A 92 11.80 9.50 8.08
CA LYS A 92 12.06 10.27 6.83
C LYS A 92 13.07 9.60 5.89
N ASN A 93 14.25 9.22 6.38
CA ASN A 93 15.27 8.58 5.53
C ASN A 93 14.78 7.28 4.87
N ASN A 94 13.98 6.48 5.56
CA ASN A 94 13.42 5.27 4.98
C ASN A 94 12.35 5.59 3.95
N ALA A 95 11.45 6.53 4.26
CA ALA A 95 10.42 6.98 3.32
C ALA A 95 11.06 7.51 2.03
N ASN A 96 12.12 8.32 2.15
CA ASN A 96 12.82 8.87 1.00
C ASN A 96 13.39 7.76 0.09
N ILE A 97 13.91 6.68 0.68
CA ILE A 97 14.41 5.53 -0.07
C ILE A 97 13.26 4.72 -0.70
N ILE A 98 12.18 4.49 0.04
CA ILE A 98 11.04 3.68 -0.41
C ILE A 98 10.32 4.35 -1.58
N PHE A 99 10.08 5.66 -1.50
CA PHE A 99 9.37 6.43 -2.53
C PHE A 99 10.29 7.08 -3.56
N ASN A 100 11.61 6.97 -3.38
CA ASN A 100 12.62 7.62 -4.20
C ASN A 100 12.34 9.14 -4.38
N ASP A 101 12.01 9.80 -3.27
CA ASP A 101 11.58 11.20 -3.23
C ASP A 101 12.04 11.88 -1.92
N ASP A 102 12.15 13.21 -1.88
CA ASP A 102 12.39 13.93 -0.63
C ASP A 102 11.07 14.17 0.10
N CYS A 103 10.73 13.25 1.00
CA CYS A 103 9.43 13.23 1.66
C CYS A 103 9.41 14.08 2.94
N GLU A 104 8.24 14.63 3.26
CA GLU A 104 7.92 15.11 4.61
C GLU A 104 6.99 14.12 5.31
N ILE A 105 7.22 13.90 6.61
CA ILE A 105 6.56 12.84 7.38
C ILE A 105 5.84 13.42 8.59
N GLU A 106 4.57 13.06 8.73
CA GLU A 106 3.77 13.36 9.92
C GLU A 106 3.12 12.06 10.43
N THR A 107 3.44 11.66 11.66
CA THR A 107 2.85 10.47 12.27
C THR A 107 1.64 10.85 13.11
N LYS A 108 0.52 10.18 12.86
CA LYS A 108 -0.71 10.20 13.66
C LYS A 108 -0.85 8.89 14.42
N ASP A 109 -1.78 8.83 15.37
CA ASP A 109 -1.94 7.69 16.28
C ASP A 109 -2.02 6.32 15.56
N ASN A 110 -2.67 6.27 14.38
CA ASN A 110 -2.93 5.01 13.68
C ASN A 110 -2.48 4.99 12.20
N TYR A 111 -1.80 6.03 11.72
CA TYR A 111 -1.28 6.11 10.35
C TYR A 111 -0.16 7.13 10.21
N THR A 112 0.61 7.01 9.15
CA THR A 112 1.65 7.99 8.76
C THR A 112 1.19 8.72 7.51
N ILE A 113 1.33 10.05 7.52
CA ILE A 113 1.19 10.90 6.34
C ILE A 113 2.57 11.04 5.71
N VAL A 114 2.68 10.69 4.44
CA VAL A 114 3.86 10.93 3.61
C VAL A 114 3.50 11.98 2.58
N GLN A 115 4.18 13.11 2.65
CA GLN A 115 4.07 14.19 1.67
C GLN A 115 5.22 14.05 0.67
N LEU A 116 4.88 13.80 -0.59
CA LEU A 116 5.82 13.75 -1.71
C LEU A 116 6.16 15.17 -2.20
N SER A 117 7.23 15.31 -2.96
CA SER A 117 7.71 16.60 -3.50
C SER A 117 6.78 17.21 -4.55
N ASN A 118 5.89 16.40 -5.13
CA ASN A 118 4.85 16.81 -6.08
C ASN A 118 3.54 17.28 -5.40
N ASP A 119 3.59 17.58 -4.10
CA ASP A 119 2.45 17.92 -3.25
C ASP A 119 1.42 16.80 -3.01
N GLU A 120 1.66 15.57 -3.49
CA GLU A 120 0.82 14.41 -3.20
C GLU A 120 0.96 13.93 -1.75
N ARG A 121 -0.18 13.63 -1.11
CA ARG A 121 -0.25 13.11 0.26
C ARG A 121 -0.71 11.67 0.28
N LEU A 122 0.13 10.79 0.80
CA LEU A 122 -0.17 9.38 1.00
C LEU A 122 -0.51 9.13 2.47
N LEU A 123 -1.59 8.38 2.70
CA LEU A 123 -1.94 7.86 4.02
C LEU A 123 -1.47 6.40 4.10
N ILE A 124 -0.49 6.14 4.96
CA ILE A 124 0.11 4.83 5.14
C ILE A 124 -0.43 4.20 6.43
N PHE A 125 -1.15 3.09 6.27
CA PHE A 125 -1.73 2.34 7.37
C PHE A 125 -0.95 1.03 7.59
N PRO A 126 -0.77 0.60 8.85
CA PRO A 126 -0.38 -0.78 9.14
C PRO A 126 -1.35 -1.77 8.49
N ILE A 127 -0.86 -2.92 8.04
CA ILE A 127 -1.65 -3.94 7.32
C ILE A 127 -2.84 -4.43 8.17
N SER A 128 -2.66 -4.51 9.49
CA SER A 128 -3.71 -4.95 10.42
C SER A 128 -4.68 -3.85 10.85
N SER A 129 -4.50 -2.61 10.40
CA SER A 129 -5.32 -1.48 10.84
C SER A 129 -6.71 -1.49 10.21
N VAL A 130 -7.72 -1.25 11.03
CA VAL A 130 -9.08 -0.97 10.55
C VAL A 130 -9.17 0.49 10.12
N ILE A 131 -9.33 0.72 8.82
CA ILE A 131 -9.57 2.06 8.27
C ILE A 131 -11.05 2.40 8.49
N LYS A 132 -11.32 3.25 9.48
CA LYS A 132 -12.69 3.72 9.76
C LYS A 132 -13.07 4.81 8.77
N LYS A 133 -14.30 4.78 8.28
CA LYS A 133 -14.88 5.94 7.58
C LYS A 133 -14.89 7.12 8.57
N PRO A 134 -14.47 8.34 8.18
CA PRO A 134 -14.64 9.50 9.04
C PRO A 134 -16.14 9.64 9.37
N ALA A 135 -16.45 9.91 10.65
CA ALA A 135 -17.81 10.20 11.06
C ALA A 135 -18.30 11.43 10.30
N GLN A 136 -19.48 11.31 9.65
CA GLN A 136 -20.17 12.43 9.02
C GLN A 136 -20.75 13.38 10.07
#